data_AF-A0A4Y2E6H4-F1
#
_entry.id   AF-A0A4Y2E6H4-F1
#
_cell.length_a   1.000
_cell.length_b   1.000
_cell.length_c   1.000
_cell.angle_alpha   90.00
_cell.angle_beta   90.00
_cell.angle_gamma   90.00
#
_symmetry.space_group_name_H-M   'P 1'
#
loop_
_entity.id
_entity.type
_entity.pdbx_description
1 polymer ?
#
loop_
_entity_poly.entity_id
_entity_poly.type
_entity_poly.pdbx_seq_one_letter_code
_entity_poly.pdbx_strand_id
1 'polypeptide(L)'
;MGKCKDVTEWQKGAIVFGRAHGHTVSEVSGFVGVSQRTVQRVYKQWCNTRGHETRRQNCCRKNILTERDRRRVLRLVNQNRFQTRQELLQPVNEGPSQPVSERTLRRELHAMNIWSRVPRKRPLLTQAHKAARL
;
A
#
# COMPACT_ATOMS: atom_id res chain seq x y z
N MET A 1 11.41 6.57 19.94
CA MET A 1 10.82 6.45 18.58
C MET A 1 11.78 7.12 17.60
N GLY A 2 12.58 6.31 16.90
CA GLY A 2 13.81 6.77 16.24
C GLY A 2 13.55 7.56 14.96
N LYS A 3 13.87 8.85 14.98
CA LYS A 3 14.06 9.69 13.79
C LYS A 3 15.38 9.28 13.12
N CYS A 4 15.39 8.19 12.37
CA CYS A 4 16.54 7.88 11.50
C CYS A 4 16.11 8.06 10.05
N LYS A 5 16.75 9.00 9.35
CA LYS A 5 16.74 8.99 7.88
C LYS A 5 17.32 7.65 7.42
N ASP A 6 16.66 7.01 6.46
CA ASP A 6 17.19 5.78 5.88
C ASP A 6 18.54 6.08 5.20
N VAL A 7 19.47 5.13 5.27
CA VAL A 7 20.78 5.23 4.63
C VAL A 7 20.55 5.23 3.13
N THR A 8 21.11 6.22 2.44
CA THR A 8 20.99 6.33 0.97
C THR A 8 21.74 5.21 0.27
N GLU A 9 21.37 4.88 -0.97
CA GLU A 9 22.05 3.83 -1.74
C GLU A 9 23.55 4.12 -1.94
N TRP A 10 23.90 5.40 -2.14
CA TRP A 10 25.30 5.83 -2.20
C TRP A 10 26.05 5.50 -0.90
N GLN A 11 25.47 5.86 0.25
CA GLN A 11 26.08 5.58 1.55
C GLN A 11 26.24 4.06 1.78
N LYS A 12 25.27 3.24 1.36
CA LYS A 12 25.37 1.78 1.44
C LYS A 12 26.52 1.24 0.57
N GLY A 13 26.66 1.74 -0.65
CA GLY A 13 27.75 1.38 -1.56
C GLY A 13 29.12 1.76 -0.99
N ALA A 14 29.26 2.98 -0.48
CA ALA A 14 30.50 3.45 0.16
C ALA A 14 30.88 2.60 1.39
N ILE A 15 29.89 2.22 2.21
CA ILE A 15 30.11 1.33 3.36
C ILE A 15 30.65 -0.03 2.93
N VAL A 16 30.07 -0.62 1.90
CA VAL A 16 30.45 -1.96 1.43
C VAL A 16 31.80 -1.94 0.73
N PHE A 17 32.05 -0.94 -0.11
CA PHE A 17 33.35 -0.72 -0.72
C PHE A 17 34.44 -0.58 0.36
N GLY A 18 34.26 0.34 1.31
CA GLY A 18 35.26 0.59 2.35
C GLY A 18 35.55 -0.64 3.21
N ARG A 19 34.51 -1.36 3.63
CA ARG A 19 34.67 -2.59 4.42
C ARG A 19 35.27 -3.76 3.64
N ALA A 20 34.99 -3.89 2.35
CA ALA A 20 35.59 -4.90 1.49
C ALA A 20 37.08 -4.65 1.23
N HIS A 21 37.52 -3.38 1.23
CA HIS A 21 38.92 -2.99 1.07
C HIS A 21 39.72 -2.97 2.39
N GLY A 22 39.14 -3.46 3.49
CA GLY A 22 39.84 -3.61 4.76
C GLY A 22 39.81 -2.38 5.69
N HIS A 23 39.09 -1.31 5.34
CA HIS A 23 38.98 -0.14 6.20
C HIS A 23 38.25 -0.44 7.52
N THR A 24 38.64 0.28 8.58
CA THR A 24 38.01 0.11 9.89
C THR A 24 36.59 0.67 9.90
N VAL A 25 35.74 0.19 10.82
CA VAL A 25 34.36 0.67 10.94
C VAL A 25 34.32 2.17 11.26
N SER A 26 35.29 2.65 12.06
CA SER A 26 35.41 4.05 12.45
C SER A 26 35.76 4.96 11.26
N GLU A 27 36.72 4.55 10.43
CA GLU A 27 37.09 5.28 9.20
C GLU A 27 35.90 5.43 8.25
N VAL A 28 35.21 4.32 7.96
CA VAL A 28 34.05 4.30 7.07
C VAL A 28 32.90 5.12 7.66
N SER A 29 32.69 5.06 8.97
CA SER A 29 31.68 5.86 9.69
C SER A 29 31.94 7.35 9.56
N GLY A 30 33.19 7.78 9.75
CA GLY A 30 33.61 9.17 9.58
C GLY A 30 33.47 9.68 8.15
N PHE A 31 33.85 8.86 7.16
CA PHE A 31 33.75 9.21 5.74
C PHE A 31 32.30 9.35 5.26
N VAL A 32 31.44 8.38 5.60
CA VAL A 32 30.06 8.34 5.10
C VAL A 32 29.11 9.22 5.93
N GLY A 33 29.53 9.65 7.12
CA GLY A 33 28.74 10.48 8.03
C GLY A 33 27.58 9.72 8.69
N VAL A 34 27.76 8.44 8.97
CA VAL A 34 26.72 7.56 9.53
C VAL A 34 27.28 6.82 10.74
N SER A 35 26.45 6.57 11.76
CA SER A 35 26.89 5.86 12.98
C SER A 35 27.57 4.52 12.67
N GLN A 36 28.59 4.17 13.47
CA GLN A 36 29.30 2.88 13.38
C GLN A 36 28.35 1.67 13.43
N ARG A 37 27.29 1.74 14.27
CA ARG A 37 26.26 0.70 14.36
C ARG A 37 25.53 0.49 13.02
N THR A 38 25.29 1.56 12.28
CA THR A 38 24.67 1.49 10.95
C THR A 38 25.62 0.87 9.94
N VAL A 39 26.90 1.26 9.95
CA VAL A 39 27.96 0.69 9.09
C VAL A 39 28.04 -0.83 9.28
N GLN A 40 28.12 -1.29 10.54
CA GLN A 40 28.12 -2.71 10.87
C GLN A 40 26.86 -3.43 10.39
N ARG A 41 25.68 -2.83 10.60
CA ARG A 41 24.40 -3.42 10.19
C ARG A 41 24.32 -3.57 8.67
N VAL A 42 24.68 -2.53 7.92
CA VAL A 42 24.64 -2.54 6.44
C VAL A 42 25.65 -3.53 5.89
N TYR A 43 26.87 -3.57 6.40
CA TYR A 43 27.89 -4.52 5.97
C TYR A 43 27.49 -5.96 6.27
N LYS A 44 26.98 -6.24 7.49
CA LYS A 44 26.46 -7.57 7.86
C LYS A 44 25.30 -8.00 6.97
N GLN A 45 24.39 -7.09 6.64
CA GLN A 45 23.30 -7.36 5.70
C GLN A 45 23.85 -7.74 4.32
N TRP A 46 24.81 -6.97 3.80
CA TRP A 46 25.44 -7.29 2.53
C TRP A 46 26.18 -8.63 2.53
N CYS A 47 26.91 -8.99 3.58
CA CYS A 47 27.55 -10.31 3.69
C CYS A 47 26.52 -11.45 3.58
N ASN A 48 25.32 -11.26 4.16
CA ASN A 48 24.29 -12.28 4.21
C ASN A 48 23.47 -12.38 2.91
N THR A 49 23.11 -11.25 2.29
CA THR A 49 22.19 -11.20 1.16
C THR A 49 22.83 -10.81 -0.16
N ARG A 50 24.11 -10.40 -0.16
CA ARG A 50 24.85 -9.79 -1.30
C ARG A 50 24.21 -8.55 -1.92
N GLY A 51 23.06 -8.11 -1.40
CA GLY A 51 22.33 -6.92 -1.83
C GLY A 51 22.11 -5.91 -0.71
N HIS A 52 21.82 -4.67 -1.11
CA HIS A 52 21.57 -3.52 -0.24
C HIS A 52 20.08 -3.22 -0.03
N GLU A 53 19.22 -4.02 -0.66
CA GLU A 53 17.78 -3.84 -0.65
C GLU A 53 17.20 -4.15 0.73
N THR A 54 16.34 -3.25 1.20
CA THR A 54 15.61 -3.44 2.44
C THR A 54 14.39 -4.30 2.15
N ARG A 55 14.21 -5.44 2.83
CA ARG A 55 13.03 -6.33 2.70
C ARG A 55 11.71 -5.73 3.21
N ARG A 56 11.58 -4.40 3.28
CA ARG A 56 10.40 -3.69 3.80
C ARG A 56 9.16 -3.90 2.93
N GLN A 57 9.29 -4.35 1.68
CA GLN A 57 8.13 -4.63 0.84
C GLN A 57 7.16 -5.64 1.46
N ASN A 58 7.65 -6.53 2.32
CA ASN A 58 6.84 -7.58 2.96
C ASN A 58 6.42 -7.27 4.40
N CYS A 59 6.74 -6.09 4.94
CA CYS A 59 6.49 -5.77 6.36
C CYS A 59 5.15 -5.05 6.62
N CYS A 60 4.29 -4.93 5.62
CA CYS A 60 2.99 -4.28 5.79
C CYS A 60 1.98 -5.18 6.50
N ARG A 61 1.07 -4.56 7.25
CA ARG A 61 -0.09 -5.25 7.82
C ARG A 61 -0.95 -5.80 6.68
N LYS A 62 -1.24 -7.10 6.71
CA LYS A 62 -2.12 -7.74 5.72
C LYS A 62 -3.54 -7.18 5.85
N ASN A 63 -4.23 -7.06 4.72
CA ASN A 63 -5.65 -6.70 4.71
C ASN A 63 -6.49 -7.84 5.29
N ILE A 64 -7.62 -7.49 5.90
CA ILE A 64 -8.57 -8.47 6.46
C ILE A 64 -9.25 -9.24 5.33
N LEU A 65 -9.60 -8.54 4.24
CA LEU A 65 -10.23 -9.13 3.08
C LEU A 65 -9.17 -9.74 2.15
N THR A 66 -9.33 -11.03 1.85
CA THR A 66 -8.51 -11.73 0.87
C THR A 66 -8.98 -11.44 -0.56
N GLU A 67 -8.22 -11.86 -1.56
CA GLU A 67 -8.60 -11.71 -2.96
C GLU A 67 -9.86 -12.52 -3.33
N ARG A 68 -10.14 -13.61 -2.60
CA ARG A 68 -11.40 -14.36 -2.74
C ARG A 68 -12.58 -13.55 -2.22
N ASP A 69 -12.39 -12.88 -1.08
CA ASP A 69 -13.45 -12.07 -0.47
C ASP A 69 -13.75 -10.84 -1.31
N ARG A 70 -12.73 -10.18 -1.90
CA ARG A 70 -12.92 -9.09 -2.86
C ARG A 70 -13.77 -9.51 -4.05
N ARG A 71 -13.49 -10.67 -4.64
CA ARG A 71 -14.32 -11.23 -5.73
C ARG A 71 -15.76 -11.49 -5.28
N ARG A 72 -15.98 -11.93 -4.03
CA ARG A 72 -17.32 -12.09 -3.46
C ARG A 72 -18.03 -10.76 -3.29
N VAL A 73 -17.37 -9.74 -2.74
CA VAL A 73 -17.89 -8.37 -2.61
C VAL A 73 -18.31 -7.83 -3.97
N LEU A 74 -17.47 -7.99 -5.01
CA LEU A 74 -17.79 -7.55 -6.38
C LEU A 74 -19.05 -8.21 -6.94
N ARG A 75 -19.27 -9.50 -6.66
CA ARG A 75 -20.50 -10.19 -7.07
C ARG A 75 -21.73 -9.63 -6.35
N LEU A 76 -21.65 -9.44 -5.03
CA LEU A 76 -22.76 -8.90 -4.23
C LEU A 76 -23.15 -7.48 -4.70
N VAL A 77 -22.16 -6.61 -4.93
CA VAL A 77 -22.40 -5.25 -5.44
C VAL A 77 -23.04 -5.26 -6.83
N ASN A 78 -22.66 -6.20 -7.69
CA ASN A 78 -23.25 -6.30 -9.03
C ASN A 78 -24.66 -6.87 -9.02
N GLN A 79 -25.03 -7.69 -8.03
CA GLN A 79 -26.40 -8.18 -7.86
C GLN A 79 -27.36 -7.04 -7.49
N ASN A 80 -26.95 -6.14 -6.58
CA ASN A 80 -27.74 -4.96 -6.22
C ASN A 80 -26.86 -3.72 -6.05
N ARG A 81 -26.82 -2.88 -7.10
CA ARG A 81 -26.01 -1.65 -7.13
C ARG A 81 -26.55 -0.51 -6.26
N PHE A 82 -27.78 -0.62 -5.78
CA PHE A 82 -28.43 0.40 -4.93
C PHE A 82 -28.30 0.09 -3.44
N GLN A 83 -27.76 -1.09 -3.09
CA GLN A 83 -27.62 -1.51 -1.70
C GLN A 83 -26.69 -0.58 -0.92
N THR A 84 -27.09 -0.25 0.31
CA THR A 84 -26.27 0.58 1.20
C THR A 84 -25.09 -0.23 1.75
N ARG A 85 -24.05 0.47 2.22
CA ARG A 85 -22.87 -0.20 2.79
C ARG A 85 -23.21 -1.03 4.03
N GLN A 86 -24.20 -0.61 4.81
CA GLN A 86 -24.65 -1.31 6.02
C GLN A 86 -25.37 -2.60 5.66
N GLU A 87 -26.30 -2.54 4.70
CA GLU A 87 -26.97 -3.73 4.17
C GLU A 87 -26.00 -4.71 3.50
N LEU A 88 -24.96 -4.20 2.82
CA LEU A 88 -23.92 -5.01 2.20
C LEU A 88 -23.00 -5.68 3.23
N LEU A 89 -22.90 -5.14 4.44
CA LEU A 89 -21.96 -5.62 5.46
C LEU A 89 -22.31 -7.03 5.94
N GLN A 90 -23.60 -7.30 6.16
CA GLN A 90 -24.10 -8.57 6.63
C GLN A 90 -23.74 -9.73 5.69
N PRO A 91 -24.09 -9.70 4.38
CA PRO A 91 -23.72 -10.76 3.47
C PRO A 91 -22.20 -10.85 3.32
N VAL A 92 -21.47 -9.73 3.32
CA VAL A 92 -19.99 -9.78 3.25
C VAL A 92 -19.39 -10.52 4.44
N ASN A 93 -19.91 -10.33 5.65
CA ASN A 93 -19.38 -10.94 6.88
C ASN A 93 -19.68 -12.44 7.03
N GLU A 94 -20.60 -13.01 6.25
CA GLU A 94 -20.84 -14.47 6.22
C GLU A 94 -19.68 -15.28 5.61
N GLY A 95 -18.75 -14.62 4.91
CA GLY A 95 -17.65 -15.27 4.19
C GLY A 95 -16.32 -15.34 4.95
N PRO A 96 -15.75 -14.19 5.37
CA PRO A 96 -14.43 -14.16 5.99
C PRO A 96 -14.46 -14.71 7.42
N SER A 97 -13.31 -15.22 7.88
CA SER A 97 -13.15 -15.73 9.25
C SER A 97 -13.26 -14.65 10.33
N GLN A 98 -13.08 -13.38 9.97
CA GLN A 98 -13.17 -12.24 10.89
C GLN A 98 -14.17 -11.22 10.36
N PRO A 99 -15.02 -10.64 11.22
CA PRO A 99 -15.98 -9.64 10.81
C PRO A 99 -15.26 -8.38 10.32
N VAL A 100 -15.75 -7.85 9.20
CA VAL A 100 -15.28 -6.61 8.59
C VAL A 100 -16.11 -5.45 9.12
N SER A 101 -15.48 -4.31 9.37
CA SER A 101 -16.18 -3.07 9.71
C SER A 101 -16.67 -2.35 8.46
N GLU A 102 -17.73 -1.54 8.59
CA GLU A 102 -18.22 -0.70 7.48
C GLU A 102 -17.10 0.18 6.87
N ARG A 103 -16.22 0.71 7.73
CA ARG A 103 -15.09 1.54 7.29
C ARG A 103 -14.08 0.76 6.45
N THR A 104 -13.81 -0.49 6.79
CA THR A 104 -12.94 -1.37 6.01
C THR A 104 -13.59 -1.70 4.66
N LEU A 105 -14.88 -2.06 4.68
CA LEU A 105 -15.65 -2.34 3.46
C LEU A 105 -15.63 -1.14 2.49
N ARG A 106 -15.84 0.09 3.00
CA ARG A 106 -15.76 1.32 2.20
C ARG A 106 -14.40 1.52 1.54
N ARG A 107 -13.30 1.27 2.27
CA ARG A 107 -11.94 1.41 1.73
C ARG A 107 -11.68 0.42 0.61
N GLU A 108 -12.11 -0.83 0.80
CA GLU A 108 -11.94 -1.88 -0.21
C GLU A 108 -12.80 -1.60 -1.46
N LEU A 109 -14.03 -1.13 -1.31
CA LEU A 109 -14.86 -0.68 -2.45
C LEU A 109 -14.17 0.43 -3.25
N HIS A 110 -13.61 1.44 -2.56
CA HIS A 110 -12.87 2.50 -3.24
C HIS A 110 -11.59 1.98 -3.91
N ALA A 111 -10.88 1.04 -3.30
CA ALA A 111 -9.70 0.39 -3.91
C ALA A 111 -10.08 -0.40 -5.18
N MET A 112 -11.32 -0.92 -5.24
CA MET A 112 -11.91 -1.56 -6.42
C MET A 112 -12.57 -0.56 -7.39
N ASN A 113 -12.36 0.75 -7.22
CA ASN A 113 -12.95 1.82 -8.05
C ASN A 113 -14.49 1.86 -8.03
N ILE A 114 -15.11 1.45 -6.92
CA ILE A 114 -16.55 1.52 -6.71
C ILE A 114 -16.86 2.67 -5.75
N TRP A 115 -17.57 3.68 -6.26
CA TRP A 115 -18.05 4.81 -5.49
C TRP A 115 -19.56 4.82 -5.42
N SER A 116 -20.09 5.31 -4.30
CA SER A 116 -21.49 5.68 -4.22
C SER A 116 -21.78 6.78 -5.25
N ARG A 117 -22.70 6.53 -6.17
CA ARG A 117 -23.17 7.51 -7.13
C ARG A 117 -24.66 7.72 -6.96
N VAL A 118 -25.09 8.97 -7.10
CA VAL A 118 -26.51 9.34 -7.12
C VAL A 118 -26.90 9.55 -8.58
N PRO A 119 -27.90 8.83 -9.12
CA PRO A 119 -28.39 9.08 -10.46
C PRO A 119 -28.94 10.51 -10.56
N ARG A 120 -28.62 11.22 -11.65
CA ARG A 120 -29.17 12.55 -11.88
C ARG A 120 -30.64 12.43 -12.25
N LYS A 121 -31.51 13.20 -11.59
CA LYS A 121 -32.97 13.22 -11.85
C LYS A 121 -33.32 13.59 -13.30
N ARG A 122 -32.47 14.36 -13.97
CA ARG A 122 -32.67 14.81 -15.35
C ARG A 122 -31.42 14.48 -16.18
N PRO A 123 -31.59 14.04 -17.44
CA PRO A 123 -30.47 13.92 -18.37
C PRO A 123 -29.87 15.30 -18.63
N LEU A 124 -28.57 15.32 -18.94
CA LEU A 124 -27.91 16.54 -19.40
C LEU A 124 -28.40 16.86 -20.81
N LEU A 125 -29.15 17.94 -20.96
CA LEU A 125 -29.61 18.41 -22.26
C LEU A 125 -28.60 19.38 -22.85
N THR A 126 -27.95 18.99 -23.96
CA THR A 126 -27.09 19.87 -24.76
C THR A 126 -27.96 20.87 -25.54
N GLN A 127 -27.34 21.92 -26.10
CA GLN A 127 -28.07 22.94 -26.85
C GLN A 127 -28.79 22.35 -28.09
N ALA A 128 -28.17 21.36 -28.74
CA ALA A 128 -28.79 20.60 -29.83
C ALA A 128 -30.05 19.85 -29.39
N HIS A 129 -30.03 19.19 -28.23
CA HIS A 129 -31.22 18.50 -27.68
C HIS A 129 -32.38 19.45 -27.36
N LYS A 130 -32.06 20.70 -26.97
CA LYS A 130 -33.07 21.73 -26.71
C LYS A 130 -33.66 22.28 -28.01
N ALA A 131 -32.81 22.49 -29.02
CA ALA A 131 -33.22 23.00 -30.33
C ALA A 131 -34.10 22.01 -31.09
N ALA A 132 -33.78 20.71 -31.05
CA ALA A 132 -34.58 19.66 -31.69
C ALA A 132 -35.94 19.38 -31.01
N ARG A 133 -36.27 20.09 -29.92
CA ARG A 133 -37.52 19.93 -29.17
C ARG A 133 -38.60 20.93 -29.58
N LEU A 134 -38.26 21.93 -30.40
CA LEU A 134 -39.18 22.84 -31.10
C LEU A 134 -39.32 22.39 -32.54
#